data_AF-A0A899G2V8-F1
#
_entry.id   AF-A0A899G2V8-F1
#
_cell.length_a   1.000
_cell.length_b   1.000
_cell.length_c   1.000
_cell.angle_alpha   90.00
_cell.angle_beta   90.00
_cell.angle_gamma   90.00
#
_symmetry.space_group_name_H-M   'P 1'
#
loop_
_entity.id
_entity.type
_entity.pdbx_description
1 polymer ?
#
loop_
_entity_poly.entity_id
_entity_poly.type
_entity_poly.pdbx_seq_one_letter_code
_entity_poly.pdbx_strand_id
1 'polypeptide(L)'
;MPISGVFLCQDDTGMMLIESIRQRLQLFLAQVIGQWSMIYKLYTRYSKHLHMMSVEVNGDFEQMIIKAKLWNMRQTLHLEGDMYEVNDFIVRIACTNKGVIVNIEYMACDTIAQGYVTIQSFLTECLIPTFKNACVRSSYNEVAQELLKFRFRSNIFECWKLRNTSLSFFTNYERSMLDYGTKKQRLESESFRLFDACHLCLSQTRDTVSCKENGDIFCRVCIMENLLAQRKEIKKNEEEIEKKKSLDDFEERKIEEIVKMRTIKEFEESQLGFNTPYNDDKHNDEVLQKKEVKDVFKLDKEELLMIAKNDRDRERSRYIKEQQAESKPSIGSFWIPSLTPSVNNKDVLKKQKRVPICPASSSDKPHKISLKSLISVKFTENKLPGSKELLRICPACKKKLSNISGAYIMKSCGHVICTICLDQFVRESGVCYVCESSLYVQNNDVAKNDSKLLIVQLSSEGTGFSAKKDAIAKKVDVAFQGS
;
A
#
# COMPACT_ATOMS: atom_id res chain seq x y z
N MET A 1 3.02 6.53 -38.66
CA MET A 1 2.52 7.90 -38.94
C MET A 1 3.50 8.87 -38.31
N PRO A 2 3.90 9.97 -38.97
CA PRO A 2 4.80 10.94 -38.35
C PRO A 2 4.09 11.61 -37.17
N ILE A 3 4.81 11.79 -36.07
CA ILE A 3 4.29 12.43 -34.86
C ILE A 3 5.07 13.72 -34.64
N SER A 4 4.35 14.82 -34.49
CA SER A 4 4.93 16.13 -34.24
C SER A 4 4.65 16.61 -32.81
N GLY A 5 5.70 17.06 -32.11
CA GLY A 5 5.60 17.79 -30.86
C GLY A 5 6.03 19.25 -31.07
N VAL A 6 5.17 20.20 -30.68
CA VAL A 6 5.49 21.63 -30.72
C VAL A 6 5.82 22.12 -29.32
N PHE A 7 6.97 22.76 -29.15
CA PHE A 7 7.49 23.28 -27.90
C PHE A 7 7.70 24.79 -27.99
N LEU A 8 7.11 25.53 -27.06
CA LEU A 8 7.32 26.97 -26.93
C LEU A 8 8.14 27.24 -25.67
N CYS A 9 9.26 27.95 -25.85
CA CYS A 9 10.17 28.39 -24.81
C CYS A 9 10.06 29.91 -24.65
N GLN A 10 9.55 30.39 -23.52
CA GLN A 10 9.41 31.82 -23.23
C GLN A 10 10.55 32.32 -22.35
N ASP A 11 11.60 32.86 -22.97
CA ASP A 11 12.76 33.47 -22.31
C ASP A 11 13.15 34.82 -22.96
N ASP A 12 13.61 35.77 -22.16
CA ASP A 12 14.04 37.11 -22.59
C ASP A 12 15.38 37.11 -23.36
N THR A 13 16.11 35.99 -23.35
CA THR A 13 17.45 35.83 -23.96
C THR A 13 17.42 35.14 -25.35
N GLY A 14 16.26 35.10 -25.99
CA GLY A 14 15.91 34.21 -27.12
C GLY A 14 16.98 33.96 -28.21
N MET A 15 17.77 34.97 -28.60
CA MET A 15 18.85 34.80 -29.60
C MET A 15 20.01 33.92 -29.10
N MET A 16 20.44 34.10 -27.85
CA MET A 16 21.49 33.29 -27.21
C MET A 16 21.05 31.84 -27.05
N LEU A 17 19.75 31.64 -26.81
CA LEU A 17 19.16 30.33 -26.62
C LEU A 17 19.09 29.53 -27.95
N ILE A 18 18.78 30.19 -29.07
CA ILE A 18 18.83 29.55 -30.40
C ILE A 18 20.25 29.11 -30.73
N GLU A 19 21.24 29.95 -30.48
CA GLU A 19 22.63 29.63 -30.80
C GLU A 19 23.17 28.47 -29.95
N SER A 20 22.78 28.42 -28.67
CA SER A 20 23.05 27.28 -27.79
C SER A 20 22.38 25.98 -28.27
N ILE A 21 21.14 26.06 -28.77
CA ILE A 21 20.45 24.91 -29.36
C ILE A 21 21.17 24.45 -30.64
N ARG A 22 21.58 25.38 -31.51
CA ARG A 22 22.30 25.06 -32.75
C ARG A 22 23.63 24.34 -32.47
N GLN A 23 24.44 24.88 -31.54
CA GLN A 23 25.69 24.24 -31.13
C GLN A 23 25.47 22.82 -30.60
N ARG A 24 24.38 22.61 -29.88
CA ARG A 24 24.06 21.30 -29.33
C ARG A 24 23.56 20.33 -30.38
N LEU A 25 22.74 20.78 -31.32
CA LEU A 25 22.32 19.95 -32.47
C LEU A 25 23.54 19.52 -33.31
N GLN A 26 24.57 20.36 -33.45
CA GLN A 26 25.82 19.97 -34.10
C GLN A 26 26.53 18.80 -33.40
N LEU A 27 26.47 18.70 -32.06
CA LEU A 27 27.03 17.55 -31.32
C LEU A 27 26.32 16.23 -31.66
N PHE A 28 25.05 16.30 -32.08
CA PHE A 28 24.26 15.15 -32.53
C PHE A 28 24.33 14.93 -34.04
N LEU A 29 25.34 15.50 -34.72
CA LEU A 29 25.56 15.37 -36.16
C LEU A 29 24.38 15.85 -37.02
N ALA A 30 23.67 16.88 -36.57
CA ALA A 30 22.52 17.43 -37.29
C ALA A 30 22.91 17.98 -38.68
N GLN A 31 22.15 17.61 -39.71
CA GLN A 31 22.28 18.17 -41.05
C GLN A 31 21.27 19.31 -41.27
N VAL A 32 21.69 20.42 -41.86
CA VAL A 32 20.79 21.55 -42.16
C VAL A 32 20.05 21.26 -43.46
N ILE A 33 18.73 21.09 -43.39
CA ILE A 33 17.88 20.77 -44.55
C ILE A 33 17.47 22.05 -45.30
N GLY A 34 17.28 23.16 -44.59
CA GLY A 34 16.89 24.45 -45.19
C GLY A 34 16.20 25.40 -44.21
N GLN A 35 15.61 26.47 -44.75
CA GLN A 35 14.79 27.43 -43.98
C GLN A 35 13.31 27.10 -44.12
N TRP A 36 12.54 27.39 -43.07
CA TRP A 36 11.09 27.25 -43.06
C TRP A 36 10.44 28.55 -42.60
N SER A 37 9.30 28.87 -43.18
CA SER A 37 8.49 30.02 -42.79
C SER A 37 7.04 29.61 -42.58
N MET A 38 6.40 30.26 -41.60
CA MET A 38 5.02 29.98 -41.24
C MET A 38 4.36 31.24 -40.71
N ILE A 39 3.09 31.45 -41.07
CA ILE A 39 2.31 32.58 -40.57
C ILE A 39 1.20 32.04 -39.66
N TYR A 40 1.15 32.57 -38.44
CA TYR A 40 0.10 32.30 -37.47
C TYR A 40 -0.76 33.56 -37.27
N LYS A 41 -2.08 33.40 -37.40
CA LYS A 41 -3.05 34.49 -37.25
C LYS A 41 -4.10 34.14 -36.21
N LEU A 42 -4.34 35.07 -35.28
CA LEU A 42 -5.40 34.98 -34.29
C LEU A 42 -6.54 35.92 -34.66
N TYR A 43 -7.72 35.34 -34.88
CA TYR A 43 -8.97 36.08 -35.07
C TYR A 43 -9.87 35.96 -33.85
N THR A 44 -10.65 36.99 -33.56
CA THR A 44 -11.53 37.05 -32.40
C THR A 44 -12.93 37.52 -32.78
N ARG A 45 -13.94 36.94 -32.14
CA ARG A 45 -15.34 37.34 -32.29
C ARG A 45 -16.07 37.18 -30.95
N TYR A 46 -16.52 38.30 -30.38
CA TYR A 46 -17.11 38.37 -29.03
C TYR A 46 -16.22 37.73 -27.95
N SER A 47 -16.37 36.43 -27.70
CA SER A 47 -15.63 35.62 -26.73
C SER A 47 -15.01 34.33 -27.33
N LYS A 48 -15.06 34.18 -28.65
CA LYS A 48 -14.47 33.04 -29.37
C LYS A 48 -13.16 33.45 -30.05
N HIS A 49 -12.20 32.52 -30.03
CA HIS A 49 -10.90 32.66 -30.67
C HIS A 49 -10.80 31.66 -31.84
N LEU A 50 -10.31 32.12 -32.97
CA LEU A 50 -9.99 31.31 -34.13
C LEU A 50 -8.49 31.43 -34.39
N HIS A 51 -7.81 30.30 -34.36
CA HIS A 51 -6.37 30.19 -34.59
C HIS A 51 -6.14 29.62 -35.98
N MET A 52 -5.44 30.37 -36.84
CA MET A 52 -5.15 29.98 -38.22
C MET A 52 -3.64 29.88 -38.42
N MET A 53 -3.23 28.81 -39.08
CA MET A 53 -1.84 28.45 -39.34
C MET A 53 -1.69 28.22 -40.84
N SER A 54 -0.89 29.03 -41.53
CA SER A 54 -0.71 28.95 -42.98
C SER A 54 0.78 28.87 -43.34
N VAL A 55 1.12 27.93 -44.21
CA VAL A 55 2.48 27.75 -44.78
C VAL A 55 2.61 28.45 -46.14
N GLU A 56 1.50 28.64 -46.86
CA GLU A 56 1.46 29.31 -48.17
C GLU A 56 0.56 30.56 -48.16
N VAL A 57 0.86 31.52 -49.04
CA VAL A 57 0.22 32.85 -49.11
C VAL A 57 -1.18 32.82 -49.74
N ASN A 58 -1.53 31.74 -50.45
CA ASN A 58 -2.78 31.64 -51.21
C ASN A 58 -3.94 31.16 -50.32
N GLY A 59 -4.40 32.03 -49.43
CA GLY A 59 -5.48 31.73 -48.49
C GLY A 59 -6.86 32.11 -49.02
N ASP A 60 -7.49 31.27 -49.86
CA ASP A 60 -8.91 31.43 -50.23
C ASP A 60 -9.82 31.55 -49.00
N PHE A 61 -9.51 30.76 -47.97
CA PHE A 61 -10.20 30.79 -46.68
C PHE A 61 -9.97 32.10 -45.91
N GLU A 62 -8.76 32.66 -45.98
CA GLU A 62 -8.48 33.95 -45.35
C GLU A 62 -9.25 35.08 -46.04
N GLN A 63 -9.30 35.06 -47.37
CA GLN A 63 -10.11 36.01 -48.13
C GLN A 63 -11.60 35.87 -47.78
N MET A 64 -12.11 34.65 -47.56
CA MET A 64 -13.47 34.45 -47.07
C MET A 64 -13.70 35.06 -45.69
N ILE A 65 -12.76 34.88 -44.74
CA ILE A 65 -12.86 35.48 -43.39
C ILE A 65 -12.89 37.01 -43.48
N ILE A 66 -12.00 37.60 -44.30
CA ILE A 66 -11.93 39.05 -44.50
C ILE A 66 -13.22 39.58 -45.14
N LYS A 67 -13.74 38.89 -46.18
CA LYS A 67 -15.01 39.25 -46.84
C LYS A 67 -16.20 39.15 -45.90
N ALA A 68 -16.23 38.15 -45.02
CA ALA A 68 -17.32 37.96 -44.08
C ALA A 68 -17.40 39.07 -43.01
N LYS A 69 -16.29 39.75 -42.68
CA LYS A 69 -16.21 40.81 -41.64
C LYS A 69 -16.75 40.41 -40.26
N LEU A 70 -16.94 39.11 -40.02
CA LEU A 70 -17.46 38.58 -38.75
C LEU A 70 -16.37 38.40 -37.69
N TRP A 71 -15.11 38.38 -38.11
CA TRP A 71 -13.96 38.06 -37.30
C TRP A 71 -12.94 39.19 -37.36
N ASN A 72 -12.51 39.66 -36.19
CA ASN A 72 -11.51 40.71 -36.09
C ASN A 72 -10.13 40.09 -35.92
N MET A 73 -9.21 40.39 -36.83
CA MET A 73 -7.81 39.97 -36.73
C MET A 73 -7.15 40.71 -35.57
N ARG A 74 -6.55 39.95 -34.63
CA ARG A 74 -5.99 40.49 -33.38
C ARG A 74 -4.48 40.40 -33.31
N GLN A 75 -3.89 39.35 -33.86
CA GLN A 75 -2.45 39.15 -33.83
C GLN A 75 -2.02 38.35 -35.06
N THR A 76 -0.92 38.78 -35.68
CA THR A 76 -0.20 38.00 -36.70
C THR A 76 1.21 37.76 -36.19
N LEU A 77 1.67 36.52 -36.28
CA LEU A 77 3.04 36.11 -35.98
C LEU A 77 3.64 35.50 -37.23
N HIS A 78 4.73 36.08 -37.69
CA HIS A 78 5.58 35.52 -38.72
C HIS A 78 6.67 34.71 -38.03
N LEU A 79 6.73 33.42 -38.33
CA LEU A 79 7.74 32.50 -37.84
C LEU A 79 8.68 32.21 -39.00
N GLU A 80 9.95 32.58 -38.84
CA GLU A 80 11.02 32.24 -39.77
C GLU A 80 12.09 31.49 -39.00
N GLY A 81 12.61 30.43 -39.60
CA GLY A 81 13.44 29.50 -38.86
C GLY A 81 14.23 28.53 -39.73
N ASP A 82 15.05 27.73 -39.07
CA ASP A 82 15.88 26.71 -39.70
C ASP A 82 15.32 25.32 -39.44
N MET A 83 15.58 24.40 -40.37
CA MET A 83 15.22 22.99 -40.30
C MET A 83 16.47 22.12 -40.27
N TYR A 84 16.52 21.22 -39.29
CA TYR A 84 17.62 20.29 -39.03
C TYR A 84 17.12 18.85 -39.09
N GLU A 85 17.90 17.96 -39.70
CA GLU A 85 17.70 16.51 -39.66
C GLU A 85 18.66 15.90 -38.65
N VAL A 86 18.13 15.11 -37.72
CA VAL A 86 18.91 14.36 -36.73
C VAL A 86 18.40 12.94 -36.74
N ASN A 87 19.10 12.04 -37.46
CA ASN A 87 18.66 10.66 -37.66
C ASN A 87 17.20 10.61 -38.18
N ASP A 88 16.28 10.02 -37.41
CA ASP A 88 14.86 9.90 -37.76
C ASP A 88 13.99 11.10 -37.32
N PHE A 89 14.62 12.19 -36.83
CA PHE A 89 13.96 13.39 -36.35
C PHE A 89 14.18 14.58 -37.27
N ILE A 90 13.11 15.33 -37.52
CA ILE A 90 13.17 16.63 -38.17
C ILE A 90 12.87 17.69 -37.11
N VAL A 91 13.85 18.54 -36.83
CA VAL A 91 13.78 19.62 -35.83
C VAL A 91 13.70 20.96 -36.55
N ARG A 92 12.62 21.70 -36.32
CA ARG A 92 12.38 23.03 -36.87
C ARG A 92 12.44 24.05 -35.74
N ILE A 93 13.29 25.06 -35.87
CA ILE A 93 13.50 26.10 -34.84
C ILE A 93 13.16 27.46 -35.44
N ALA A 94 12.33 28.25 -34.76
CA ALA A 94 12.03 29.63 -35.13
C ALA A 94 12.14 30.58 -33.93
N CYS A 95 12.61 31.79 -34.19
CA CYS A 95 12.66 32.87 -33.21
C CYS A 95 11.39 33.72 -33.28
N THR A 96 10.88 34.15 -32.13
CA THR A 96 9.82 35.16 -32.03
C THR A 96 10.18 36.20 -31.00
N ASN A 97 9.53 37.36 -31.06
CA ASN A 97 9.71 38.44 -30.08
C ASN A 97 9.35 38.03 -28.64
N LYS A 98 8.71 36.87 -28.43
CA LYS A 98 8.26 36.37 -27.13
C LYS A 98 8.96 35.06 -26.73
N GLY A 99 9.98 34.63 -27.47
CA GLY A 99 10.73 33.41 -27.21
C GLY A 99 10.97 32.54 -28.43
N VAL A 100 11.36 31.29 -28.21
CA VAL A 100 11.81 30.35 -29.24
C VAL A 100 10.77 29.24 -29.39
N ILE A 101 10.44 28.91 -30.65
CA ILE A 101 9.56 27.79 -30.99
C ILE A 101 10.41 26.68 -31.58
N VAL A 102 10.23 25.47 -31.05
CA VAL A 102 10.87 24.25 -31.54
C VAL A 102 9.78 23.25 -31.89
N ASN A 103 9.73 22.80 -33.14
CA ASN A 103 8.85 21.73 -33.59
C ASN A 103 9.71 20.51 -33.92
N ILE A 104 9.41 19.37 -33.30
CA ILE A 104 10.14 18.11 -33.48
C ILE A 104 9.18 17.11 -34.10
N GLU A 105 9.51 16.64 -35.28
CA GLU A 105 8.76 15.62 -36.00
C GLU A 105 9.56 14.32 -36.03
N TYR A 106 8.94 13.22 -35.62
CA TYR A 106 9.55 11.89 -35.61
C TYR A 106 8.92 11.03 -36.71
N MET A 107 9.74 10.59 -37.66
CA MET A 107 9.27 9.91 -38.88
C MET A 107 9.14 8.39 -38.70
N ALA A 108 9.95 7.78 -37.84
CA ALA A 108 10.07 6.33 -37.68
C ALA A 108 9.17 5.77 -36.56
N CYS A 109 7.84 5.97 -36.65
CA CYS A 109 6.93 5.58 -35.57
C CYS A 109 5.86 4.55 -35.95
N ASP A 110 5.85 3.43 -35.19
CA ASP A 110 4.85 2.35 -35.26
C ASP A 110 3.60 2.63 -34.39
N THR A 111 3.76 3.26 -33.22
CA THR A 111 2.66 3.55 -32.28
C THR A 111 2.78 4.92 -31.59
N ILE A 112 1.65 5.61 -31.40
CA ILE A 112 1.59 6.99 -30.87
C ILE A 112 2.24 7.14 -29.49
N ALA A 113 2.03 6.16 -28.61
CA ALA A 113 2.58 6.18 -27.25
C ALA A 113 4.11 6.08 -27.24
N GLN A 114 4.69 5.28 -28.14
CA GLN A 114 6.15 5.18 -28.26
C GLN A 114 6.73 6.48 -28.81
N GLY A 115 6.14 7.05 -29.86
CA GLY A 115 6.61 8.32 -30.43
C GLY A 115 6.63 9.47 -29.41
N TYR A 116 5.64 9.55 -28.53
CA TYR A 116 5.62 10.52 -27.43
C TYR A 116 6.84 10.38 -26.50
N VAL A 117 7.12 9.15 -26.05
CA VAL A 117 8.24 8.88 -25.13
C VAL A 117 9.57 9.17 -25.81
N THR A 118 9.71 8.80 -27.09
CA THR A 118 10.94 9.03 -27.85
C THR A 118 11.19 10.52 -28.08
N ILE A 119 10.16 11.30 -28.45
CA ILE A 119 10.28 12.77 -28.61
C ILE A 119 10.65 13.43 -27.27
N GLN A 120 10.03 13.00 -26.16
CA GLN A 120 10.34 13.54 -24.84
C GLN A 120 11.76 13.18 -24.37
N SER A 121 12.23 11.97 -24.68
CA SER A 121 13.62 11.55 -24.41
C SER A 121 14.61 12.37 -25.22
N PHE A 122 14.36 12.53 -26.53
CA PHE A 122 15.18 13.35 -27.41
C PHE A 122 15.25 14.81 -26.93
N LEU A 123 14.12 15.39 -26.53
CA LEU A 123 14.07 16.74 -25.97
C LEU A 123 14.87 16.84 -24.67
N THR A 124 14.81 15.82 -23.80
CA THR A 124 15.56 15.79 -22.54
C THR A 124 17.06 15.73 -22.77
N GLU A 125 17.48 14.86 -23.67
CA GLU A 125 18.88 14.58 -23.94
C GLU A 125 19.53 15.67 -24.79
N CYS A 126 18.80 16.25 -25.74
CA CYS A 126 19.32 17.24 -26.69
C CYS A 126 19.04 18.69 -26.29
N LEU A 127 17.94 18.99 -25.57
CA LEU A 127 17.46 20.38 -25.41
C LEU A 127 17.21 20.81 -23.96
N ILE A 128 16.90 19.92 -23.00
CA ILE A 128 16.59 20.37 -21.61
C ILE A 128 17.75 21.08 -20.91
N PRO A 129 19.02 20.64 -21.06
CA PRO A 129 20.14 21.40 -20.48
C PRO A 129 20.30 22.84 -20.99
N THR A 130 19.74 23.21 -22.14
CA THR A 130 19.71 24.61 -22.63
C THR A 130 18.50 25.39 -22.10
N PHE A 131 17.42 24.70 -21.71
CA PHE A 131 16.18 25.29 -21.16
C PHE A 131 16.17 25.43 -19.63
N LYS A 132 17.32 25.39 -18.94
CA LYS A 132 17.40 25.38 -17.46
C LYS A 132 16.64 26.50 -16.75
N ASN A 133 16.32 27.60 -17.45
CA ASN A 133 15.55 28.73 -16.92
C ASN A 133 14.23 29.00 -17.68
N ALA A 134 13.84 28.11 -18.60
CA ALA A 134 12.78 28.38 -19.56
C ALA A 134 11.48 27.62 -19.31
N CYS A 135 10.34 28.31 -19.50
CA CYS A 135 9.04 27.66 -19.50
C CYS A 135 8.79 26.98 -20.85
N VAL A 136 8.86 25.65 -20.88
CA VAL A 136 8.54 24.82 -22.05
C VAL A 136 7.07 24.41 -22.02
N ARG A 137 6.28 24.84 -23.01
CA ARG A 137 4.89 24.37 -23.21
C ARG A 137 4.82 23.46 -24.43
N SER A 138 4.26 22.26 -24.27
CA SER A 138 4.06 21.30 -25.36
C SER A 138 2.60 21.23 -25.81
N SER A 139 2.38 21.08 -27.12
CA SER A 139 1.07 20.75 -27.71
C SER A 139 1.26 19.62 -28.72
N TYR A 140 0.45 18.58 -28.59
CA TYR A 140 0.39 17.45 -29.51
C TYR A 140 -0.86 17.60 -30.38
N ASN A 141 -0.71 17.58 -31.70
CA ASN A 141 -1.86 17.59 -32.60
C ASN A 141 -2.34 16.15 -32.83
N GLU A 142 -3.53 15.84 -32.31
CA GLU A 142 -4.35 14.74 -32.81
C GLU A 142 -4.96 15.16 -34.14
N VAL A 143 -4.52 14.58 -35.25
CA VAL A 143 -5.31 14.60 -36.48
C VAL A 143 -6.41 13.54 -36.31
N ALA A 144 -7.57 14.02 -35.84
CA ALA A 144 -8.90 13.42 -35.91
C ALA A 144 -9.07 11.97 -35.41
N GLN A 145 -9.69 11.81 -34.23
CA GLN A 145 -11.09 11.36 -34.15
C GLN A 145 -11.64 11.55 -32.74
N GLU A 146 -12.94 11.83 -32.70
CA GLU A 146 -13.72 12.21 -31.54
C GLU A 146 -13.41 11.40 -30.28
N LEU A 147 -13.07 12.11 -29.20
CA LEU A 147 -13.75 12.06 -27.90
C LEU A 147 -12.86 12.80 -26.90
N LEU A 148 -13.23 14.02 -26.53
CA LEU A 148 -13.21 14.55 -25.16
C LEU A 148 -13.58 16.02 -25.18
N LYS A 149 -14.85 16.29 -24.88
CA LYS A 149 -15.29 17.59 -24.37
C LYS A 149 -14.60 17.84 -23.02
N PHE A 150 -13.39 18.39 -23.02
CA PHE A 150 -12.87 19.10 -21.85
C PHE A 150 -12.86 20.60 -22.10
N ARG A 151 -13.90 21.20 -21.51
CA ARG A 151 -14.09 22.59 -21.10
C ARG A 151 -12.77 23.38 -21.06
N PHE A 152 -12.58 24.29 -22.03
CA PHE A 152 -11.70 25.44 -21.87
C PHE A 152 -12.21 26.26 -20.67
N ARG A 153 -11.63 26.05 -19.49
CA ARG A 153 -11.69 27.03 -18.41
C ARG A 153 -10.50 27.95 -18.58
N SER A 154 -10.83 29.18 -18.98
CA SER A 154 -10.04 30.39 -18.78
C SER A 154 -9.39 30.38 -17.39
N ASN A 155 -8.08 30.13 -17.35
CA ASN A 155 -7.16 30.52 -16.29
C ASN A 155 -5.77 30.60 -16.93
N ILE A 156 -5.55 31.66 -17.71
CA ILE A 156 -4.22 32.06 -18.21
C ILE A 156 -3.50 32.99 -17.21
N PHE A 157 -4.15 33.33 -16.09
CA PHE A 157 -3.55 34.09 -15.00
C PHE A 157 -3.94 33.44 -13.67
N GLU A 158 -3.24 32.36 -13.30
CA GLU A 158 -2.94 32.00 -11.90
C GLU A 158 -2.21 30.66 -11.86
N CYS A 159 -0.89 30.72 -11.67
CA CYS A 159 -0.02 29.73 -11.00
C CYS A 159 1.43 30.10 -11.34
N TRP A 160 2.37 30.32 -10.42
CA TRP A 160 2.40 30.51 -8.98
C TRP A 160 3.85 30.93 -8.70
N LYS A 161 4.09 31.81 -7.73
CA LYS A 161 5.40 32.08 -7.13
C LYS A 161 6.19 30.77 -6.97
N LEU A 162 7.46 30.73 -7.39
CA LEU A 162 8.44 29.81 -6.82
C LEU A 162 8.40 30.00 -5.30
N ARG A 163 7.78 29.06 -4.57
CA ARG A 163 7.83 29.00 -3.12
C ARG A 163 8.91 28.00 -2.72
N ASN A 164 10.17 28.33 -3.02
CA ASN A 164 11.27 27.83 -2.19
C ASN A 164 11.22 28.66 -0.92
N THR A 165 10.36 28.28 0.01
CA THR A 165 10.35 28.88 1.33
C THR A 165 11.57 28.35 2.07
N SER A 166 12.48 29.22 2.51
CA SER A 166 13.60 28.93 3.43
C SER A 166 13.11 28.59 4.84
N LEU A 167 12.08 27.74 4.94
CA LEU A 167 11.50 27.29 6.18
C LEU A 167 12.21 26.00 6.60
N SER A 168 12.42 25.81 7.88
CA SER A 168 13.01 24.60 8.46
C SER A 168 12.15 23.34 8.29
N PHE A 169 10.98 23.45 7.67
CA PHE A 169 10.08 22.35 7.36
C PHE A 169 9.81 22.28 5.86
N PHE A 170 9.96 21.08 5.30
CA PHE A 170 9.54 20.81 3.92
C PHE A 170 8.02 20.91 3.79
N THR A 171 7.59 21.62 2.75
CA THR A 171 6.20 21.64 2.28
C THR A 171 5.79 20.28 1.70
N ASN A 172 4.49 20.01 1.57
CA ASN A 172 4.01 18.73 1.01
C ASN A 172 4.53 18.47 -0.42
N TYR A 173 4.72 19.53 -1.21
CA TYR A 173 5.25 19.44 -2.57
C TYR A 173 6.74 19.04 -2.55
N GLU A 174 7.56 19.70 -1.74
CA GLU A 174 8.98 19.34 -1.59
C GLU A 174 9.13 17.91 -1.05
N ARG A 175 8.30 17.50 -0.08
CA ARG A 175 8.28 16.11 0.43
C ARG A 175 7.90 15.07 -0.63
N SER A 176 7.09 15.46 -1.62
CA SER A 176 6.71 14.56 -2.71
C SER A 176 7.84 14.33 -3.71
N MET A 177 8.75 15.30 -3.83
CA MET A 177 9.89 15.27 -4.76
C MET A 177 11.12 14.56 -4.17
N LEU A 178 11.27 14.51 -2.85
CA LEU A 178 12.33 13.75 -2.18
C LEU A 178 12.07 12.24 -2.29
N ASP A 179 13.11 11.42 -2.39
CA ASP A 179 12.98 9.95 -2.47
C ASP A 179 13.05 9.22 -1.12
N TYR A 180 13.50 9.91 -0.07
CA TYR A 180 13.67 9.34 1.26
C TYR A 180 12.64 9.88 2.27
N GLY A 181 12.52 9.18 3.41
CA GLY A 181 11.60 9.53 4.48
C GLY A 181 10.15 9.06 4.25
N THR A 182 9.24 9.46 5.13
CA THR A 182 7.86 8.97 5.10
C THR A 182 7.01 9.70 4.04
N LYS A 183 6.62 9.01 2.97
CA LYS A 183 5.71 9.54 1.94
C LYS A 183 4.27 9.17 2.27
N LYS A 184 3.35 10.13 2.15
CA LYS A 184 1.92 9.95 2.35
C LYS A 184 1.18 10.38 1.09
N GLN A 185 0.41 9.47 0.48
CA GLN A 185 -0.40 9.76 -0.70
C GLN A 185 -1.85 9.38 -0.45
N ARG A 186 -2.77 10.24 -0.88
CA ARG A 186 -4.21 9.92 -0.86
C ARG A 186 -4.53 9.01 -2.04
N LEU A 187 -5.16 7.88 -1.77
CA LEU A 187 -5.60 6.93 -2.78
C LEU A 187 -6.87 7.43 -3.47
N GLU A 188 -6.93 7.22 -4.79
CA GLU A 188 -8.08 7.57 -5.62
C GLU A 188 -9.12 6.45 -5.62
N SER A 189 -10.31 6.73 -6.17
CA SER A 189 -11.42 5.77 -6.16
C SER A 189 -11.10 4.45 -6.87
N GLU A 190 -10.20 4.48 -7.85
CA GLU A 190 -9.77 3.30 -8.62
C GLU A 190 -8.83 2.38 -7.82
N SER A 191 -8.20 2.90 -6.76
CA SER A 191 -7.33 2.10 -5.89
C SER A 191 -8.10 1.25 -4.88
N PHE A 192 -9.43 1.42 -4.79
CA PHE A 192 -10.27 0.68 -3.85
C PHE A 192 -10.94 -0.52 -4.52
N ARG A 193 -11.07 -1.62 -3.77
CA ARG A 193 -11.79 -2.81 -4.22
C ARG A 193 -13.25 -2.49 -4.50
N LEU A 194 -13.79 -3.04 -5.59
CA LEU A 194 -15.23 -2.97 -5.88
C LEU A 194 -16.05 -3.63 -4.76
N PHE A 195 -17.25 -3.13 -4.52
CA PHE A 195 -18.15 -3.59 -3.46
C PHE A 195 -18.37 -5.11 -3.49
N ASP A 196 -18.50 -5.67 -4.68
CA ASP A 196 -18.85 -7.07 -4.95
C ASP A 196 -17.66 -7.97 -5.29
N ALA A 197 -16.44 -7.44 -5.19
CA ALA A 197 -15.22 -8.17 -5.47
C ALA A 197 -14.77 -9.04 -4.28
N CYS A 198 -14.09 -10.15 -4.57
CA CYS A 198 -13.58 -11.08 -3.56
C CYS A 198 -12.31 -10.52 -2.92
N HIS A 199 -12.13 -10.68 -1.61
CA HIS A 199 -10.87 -10.27 -0.96
C HIS A 199 -9.65 -11.11 -1.34
N LEU A 200 -9.85 -12.28 -1.95
CA LEU A 200 -8.75 -13.16 -2.38
C LEU A 200 -8.44 -13.02 -3.88
N CYS A 201 -9.46 -13.07 -4.75
CA CYS A 201 -9.25 -13.03 -6.20
C CYS A 201 -9.55 -11.68 -6.86
N LEU A 202 -10.04 -10.68 -6.11
CA LEU A 202 -10.37 -9.31 -6.55
C LEU A 202 -11.37 -9.17 -7.72
N SER A 203 -11.81 -10.29 -8.31
CA SER A 203 -12.88 -10.34 -9.30
C SER A 203 -14.25 -10.35 -8.64
N GLN A 204 -15.28 -10.06 -9.43
CA GLN A 204 -16.67 -10.18 -9.00
C GLN A 204 -16.94 -11.59 -8.46
N THR A 205 -17.49 -11.64 -7.25
CA THR A 205 -17.60 -12.88 -6.48
C THR A 205 -18.59 -13.87 -7.07
N ARG A 206 -18.22 -15.15 -7.13
CA ARG A 206 -19.10 -16.28 -7.50
C ARG A 206 -19.44 -17.07 -6.25
N ASP A 207 -20.69 -17.51 -6.11
CA ASP A 207 -21.20 -18.21 -4.92
C ASP A 207 -20.74 -17.53 -3.63
N THR A 208 -21.23 -16.32 -3.42
CA THR A 208 -20.75 -15.41 -2.39
C THR A 208 -20.93 -15.96 -0.99
N VAL A 209 -19.86 -15.88 -0.20
CA VAL A 209 -19.86 -16.19 1.23
C VAL A 209 -19.24 -15.04 2.00
N SER A 210 -19.70 -14.81 3.24
CA SER A 210 -19.17 -13.74 4.09
C SER A 210 -18.76 -14.20 5.48
N CYS A 211 -17.81 -13.49 6.07
CA CYS A 211 -17.45 -13.62 7.48
C CYS A 211 -18.58 -13.15 8.41
N LYS A 212 -18.71 -13.81 9.56
CA LYS A 212 -19.73 -13.49 10.58
C LYS A 212 -19.46 -12.20 11.36
N GLU A 213 -18.19 -11.83 11.51
CA GLU A 213 -17.75 -10.70 12.35
C GLU A 213 -17.69 -9.39 11.55
N ASN A 214 -16.88 -9.34 10.50
CA ASN A 214 -16.60 -8.12 9.74
C ASN A 214 -17.36 -7.99 8.41
N GLY A 215 -18.09 -9.04 7.99
CA GLY A 215 -18.85 -9.02 6.73
C GLY A 215 -17.98 -8.99 5.47
N ASP A 216 -16.75 -9.48 5.54
CA ASP A 216 -15.86 -9.61 4.38
C ASP A 216 -16.38 -10.68 3.41
N ILE A 217 -16.44 -10.35 2.11
CA ILE A 217 -16.98 -11.22 1.06
C ILE A 217 -15.87 -11.99 0.36
N PHE A 218 -16.13 -13.27 0.10
CA PHE A 218 -15.27 -14.18 -0.66
C PHE A 218 -16.07 -14.99 -1.67
N CYS A 219 -15.39 -15.51 -2.68
CA CYS A 219 -15.88 -16.66 -3.45
C CYS A 219 -15.82 -17.90 -2.56
N ARG A 220 -16.83 -18.78 -2.64
CA ARG A 220 -16.83 -20.03 -1.88
C ARG A 220 -15.54 -20.82 -2.11
N VAL A 221 -15.14 -21.07 -3.36
CA VAL A 221 -13.92 -21.83 -3.67
C VAL A 221 -12.67 -21.21 -3.05
N CYS A 222 -12.45 -19.91 -3.25
CA CYS A 222 -11.24 -19.23 -2.77
C CYS A 222 -11.10 -19.30 -1.23
N ILE A 223 -12.19 -19.11 -0.48
CA ILE A 223 -12.10 -19.19 0.98
C ILE A 223 -11.89 -20.63 1.47
N MET A 224 -12.46 -21.62 0.78
CA MET A 224 -12.22 -23.04 1.10
C MET A 224 -10.76 -23.40 0.92
N GLU A 225 -10.15 -23.02 -0.20
CA GLU A 225 -8.72 -23.25 -0.49
C GLU A 225 -7.84 -22.60 0.58
N ASN A 226 -8.14 -21.35 0.93
CA ASN A 226 -7.40 -20.62 1.96
C ASN A 226 -7.53 -21.31 3.33
N LEU A 227 -8.74 -21.72 3.72
CA LEU A 227 -8.97 -22.46 4.98
C LEU A 227 -8.24 -23.80 5.02
N LEU A 228 -8.19 -24.52 3.91
CA LEU A 228 -7.44 -25.78 3.81
C LEU A 228 -5.93 -25.54 3.92
N ALA A 229 -5.41 -24.51 3.26
CA ALA A 229 -4.00 -24.11 3.34
C ALA A 229 -3.63 -23.75 4.79
N GLN A 230 -4.42 -22.88 5.44
CA GLN A 230 -4.18 -22.50 6.84
C GLN A 230 -4.23 -23.71 7.78
N ARG A 231 -5.18 -24.64 7.60
CA ARG A 231 -5.23 -25.86 8.43
C ARG A 231 -4.01 -26.76 8.23
N LYS A 232 -3.51 -26.87 6.99
CA LYS A 232 -2.30 -27.65 6.69
C LYS A 232 -1.06 -27.03 7.34
N GLU A 233 -0.94 -25.69 7.28
CA GLU A 233 0.14 -24.95 7.94
C GLU A 233 0.07 -25.07 9.46
N ILE A 234 -1.11 -24.92 10.05
CA ILE A 234 -1.31 -25.09 11.50
C ILE A 234 -0.90 -26.51 11.93
N LYS A 235 -1.32 -27.54 11.19
CA LYS A 235 -0.95 -28.92 11.50
C LYS A 235 0.57 -29.13 11.43
N LYS A 236 1.22 -28.64 10.37
CA LYS A 236 2.68 -28.74 10.22
C LYS A 236 3.40 -28.05 11.38
N ASN A 237 2.96 -26.86 11.74
CA ASN A 237 3.49 -26.09 12.86
C ASN A 237 3.29 -26.80 14.21
N GLU A 238 2.12 -27.42 14.42
CA GLU A 238 1.83 -28.23 15.61
C GLU A 238 2.77 -29.45 15.71
N GLU A 239 2.99 -30.16 14.60
CA GLU A 239 3.95 -31.28 14.53
C GLU A 239 5.39 -30.83 14.83
N GLU A 240 5.82 -29.67 14.33
CA GLU A 240 7.14 -29.11 14.61
C GLU A 240 7.30 -28.71 16.08
N ILE A 241 6.25 -28.11 16.67
CA ILE A 241 6.22 -27.79 18.11
C ILE A 241 6.29 -29.06 18.95
N GLU A 242 5.55 -30.11 18.58
CA GLU A 242 5.54 -31.38 19.31
C GLU A 242 6.89 -32.09 19.24
N LYS A 243 7.51 -32.16 18.06
CA LYS A 243 8.87 -32.69 17.90
C LYS A 243 9.87 -31.93 18.76
N LYS A 244 9.81 -30.59 18.76
CA LYS A 244 10.71 -29.78 19.57
C LYS A 244 10.51 -30.01 21.07
N LYS A 245 9.26 -30.07 21.54
CA LYS A 245 8.98 -30.43 22.94
C LYS A 245 9.54 -31.80 23.32
N SER A 246 9.40 -32.80 22.44
CA SER A 246 9.94 -34.14 22.71
C SER A 246 11.47 -34.15 22.81
N LEU A 247 12.16 -33.30 22.03
CA LEU A 247 13.61 -33.12 22.12
C LEU A 247 14.00 -32.37 23.40
N ASP A 248 13.31 -31.28 23.71
CA ASP A 248 13.53 -30.49 24.94
C ASP A 248 13.32 -31.38 26.19
N ASP A 249 12.27 -32.21 26.23
CA ASP A 249 11.99 -33.15 27.33
C ASP A 249 13.06 -34.25 27.46
N PHE A 250 13.66 -34.67 26.35
CA PHE A 250 14.75 -35.64 26.34
C PHE A 250 16.06 -35.02 26.82
N GLU A 251 16.35 -33.79 26.41
CA GLU A 251 17.48 -33.01 26.92
C GLU A 251 17.33 -32.73 28.43
N GLU A 252 16.13 -32.38 28.89
CA GLU A 252 15.86 -32.14 30.32
C GLU A 252 16.13 -33.40 31.17
N ARG A 253 15.71 -34.59 30.71
CA ARG A 253 16.02 -35.86 31.39
C ARG A 253 17.52 -36.13 31.47
N LYS A 254 18.27 -35.87 30.38
CA LYS A 254 19.74 -35.99 30.39
C LYS A 254 20.38 -35.03 31.39
N ILE A 255 19.90 -33.79 31.43
CA ILE A 255 20.37 -32.78 32.39
C ILE A 255 20.11 -33.27 33.82
N GLU A 256 18.92 -33.79 34.12
CA GLU A 256 18.60 -34.33 35.44
C GLU A 256 19.48 -35.52 35.83
N GLU A 257 19.77 -36.44 34.90
CA GLU A 257 20.70 -37.55 35.15
C GLU A 257 22.11 -37.05 35.46
N ILE A 258 22.62 -36.08 34.71
CA ILE A 258 23.95 -35.49 34.94
C ILE A 258 24.02 -34.77 36.29
N VAL A 259 22.98 -33.99 36.63
CA VAL A 259 22.90 -33.30 37.92
C VAL A 259 22.89 -34.32 39.06
N LYS A 260 22.08 -35.38 38.97
CA LYS A 260 22.05 -36.46 39.98
C LYS A 260 23.42 -37.11 40.16
N MET A 261 24.12 -37.42 39.06
CA MET A 261 25.46 -38.01 39.13
C MET A 261 26.48 -37.08 39.79
N ARG A 262 26.44 -35.78 39.50
CA ARG A 262 27.32 -34.78 40.15
C ARG A 262 27.03 -34.67 41.65
N THR A 263 25.76 -34.61 42.04
CA THR A 263 25.36 -34.55 43.45
C THR A 263 25.81 -35.79 44.23
N ILE A 264 25.71 -37.00 43.65
CA ILE A 264 26.21 -38.23 44.29
C ILE A 264 27.73 -38.17 44.46
N LYS A 265 28.46 -37.73 43.43
CA LYS A 265 29.93 -37.63 43.48
C LYS A 265 30.41 -36.63 44.54
N GLU A 266 29.78 -35.45 44.61
CA GLU A 266 30.09 -34.43 45.63
C GLU A 266 29.80 -34.96 47.05
N PHE A 267 28.73 -35.73 47.21
CA PHE A 267 28.41 -36.40 48.47
C PHE A 267 29.47 -37.44 48.87
N GLU A 268 29.91 -38.29 47.92
CA GLU A 268 30.97 -39.28 48.17
C GLU A 268 32.31 -38.62 48.54
N GLU A 269 32.70 -37.55 47.84
CA GLU A 269 33.90 -36.77 48.12
C GLU A 269 33.83 -36.10 49.52
N SER A 270 32.65 -35.61 49.91
CA SER A 270 32.41 -35.05 51.25
C SER A 270 32.51 -36.10 52.37
N GLN A 271 32.03 -37.33 52.14
CA GLN A 271 32.14 -38.43 53.11
C GLN A 271 33.56 -38.95 53.28
N LEU A 272 34.40 -38.87 52.24
CA LEU A 272 35.79 -39.34 52.25
C LEU A 272 36.76 -38.39 52.99
N GLY A 273 36.27 -37.32 53.62
CA GLY A 273 37.07 -36.50 54.54
C GLY A 273 38.08 -35.57 53.86
N PHE A 274 37.94 -35.31 52.56
CA PHE A 274 38.71 -34.26 51.90
C PHE A 274 38.16 -32.89 52.33
N ASN A 275 38.84 -32.23 53.26
CA ASN A 275 38.58 -30.84 53.66
C ASN A 275 38.78 -29.92 52.44
N THR A 276 37.71 -29.64 51.69
CA THR A 276 37.68 -28.50 50.77
C THR A 276 37.59 -27.21 51.60
N PRO A 277 38.37 -26.17 51.27
CA PRO A 277 38.33 -24.91 52.00
C PRO A 277 36.92 -24.31 51.87
N TYR A 278 36.29 -24.11 53.02
CA TYR A 278 35.00 -23.48 53.20
C TYR A 278 35.10 -22.01 52.73
N ASN A 279 34.69 -21.73 51.49
CA ASN A 279 34.47 -20.36 51.02
C ASN A 279 33.05 -19.95 51.44
N ASP A 280 33.01 -19.13 52.49
CA ASP A 280 31.85 -18.49 53.08
C ASP A 280 31.32 -17.37 52.16
N ASP A 281 30.62 -17.75 51.08
CA ASP A 281 29.87 -16.77 50.28
C ASP A 281 28.52 -16.50 50.96
N LYS A 282 28.51 -15.45 51.77
CA LYS A 282 27.33 -14.77 52.32
C LYS A 282 26.27 -14.57 51.23
N HIS A 283 25.12 -15.21 51.39
CA HIS A 283 23.87 -14.70 50.86
C HIS A 283 22.81 -14.67 51.96
N ASN A 284 22.20 -13.50 52.10
CA ASN A 284 21.19 -13.15 53.09
C ASN A 284 19.97 -14.08 53.02
N ASP A 285 19.82 -14.96 54.01
CA ASP A 285 18.52 -15.48 54.40
C ASP A 285 18.03 -14.67 55.61
N GLU A 286 17.18 -13.68 55.33
CA GLU A 286 16.51 -12.84 56.32
C GLU A 286 15.37 -13.57 57.07
N VAL A 287 15.39 -14.91 57.09
CA VAL A 287 14.38 -15.73 57.78
C VAL A 287 15.07 -16.76 58.65
N LEU A 288 15.73 -16.31 59.71
CA LEU A 288 15.75 -17.02 60.99
C LEU A 288 16.29 -16.05 62.06
N GLN A 289 15.46 -15.11 62.49
CA GLN A 289 15.73 -14.38 63.72
C GLN A 289 15.64 -15.36 64.90
N LYS A 290 16.80 -15.59 65.52
CA LYS A 290 17.04 -15.95 66.92
C LYS A 290 15.78 -16.34 67.71
N LYS A 291 15.56 -17.64 67.86
CA LYS A 291 15.04 -18.19 69.10
C LYS A 291 16.06 -19.17 69.65
N GLU A 292 16.75 -18.73 70.69
CA GLU A 292 17.41 -19.63 71.64
C GLU A 292 16.32 -20.51 72.26
N VAL A 293 16.22 -21.75 71.81
CA VAL A 293 15.54 -22.81 72.56
C VAL A 293 16.43 -24.04 72.49
N LYS A 294 16.81 -24.54 73.67
CA LYS A 294 17.35 -25.90 73.84
C LYS A 294 16.21 -26.89 73.57
N ASP A 295 15.89 -27.08 72.29
CA ASP A 295 14.95 -28.11 71.86
C ASP A 295 15.70 -29.29 71.27
N VAL A 296 15.30 -30.48 71.70
CA VAL A 296 15.71 -31.75 71.13
C VAL A 296 15.47 -31.68 69.62
N PHE A 297 16.54 -31.79 68.84
CA PHE A 297 16.55 -31.73 67.38
C PHE A 297 15.56 -32.77 66.82
N LYS A 298 14.32 -32.35 66.52
CA LYS A 298 13.36 -33.17 65.80
C LYS A 298 13.61 -32.93 64.32
N LEU A 299 14.27 -33.89 63.69
CA LEU A 299 14.49 -33.91 62.25
C LEU A 299 13.13 -34.09 61.55
N ASP A 300 12.51 -32.98 61.19
CA ASP A 300 11.27 -33.00 60.43
C ASP A 300 11.57 -33.44 58.98
N LYS A 301 10.96 -34.56 58.59
CA LYS A 301 11.17 -35.20 57.28
C LYS A 301 10.87 -34.25 56.11
N GLU A 302 9.96 -33.31 56.31
CA GLU A 302 9.57 -32.32 55.30
C GLU A 302 10.67 -31.26 55.09
N GLU A 303 11.35 -30.85 56.15
CA GLU A 303 12.46 -29.88 56.10
C GLU A 303 13.69 -30.48 55.41
N LEU A 304 14.02 -31.74 55.70
CA LEU A 304 15.07 -32.48 54.99
C LEU A 304 14.79 -32.63 53.49
N LEU A 305 13.52 -32.86 53.12
CA LEU A 305 13.13 -32.96 51.71
C LEU A 305 13.20 -31.61 50.99
N MET A 306 12.95 -30.50 51.70
CA MET A 306 13.12 -29.14 51.19
C MET A 306 14.59 -28.81 50.94
N ILE A 307 15.47 -29.12 51.90
CA ILE A 307 16.91 -28.90 51.78
C ILE A 307 17.47 -29.72 50.59
N ALA A 308 17.12 -31.01 50.50
CA ALA A 308 17.56 -31.86 49.40
C ALA A 308 17.02 -31.42 48.02
N LYS A 309 15.86 -30.76 47.96
CA LYS A 309 15.34 -30.15 46.73
C LYS A 309 16.12 -28.88 46.37
N ASN A 310 16.35 -28.00 47.33
CA ASN A 310 17.10 -26.77 47.12
C ASN A 310 18.54 -27.04 46.65
N ASP A 311 19.20 -28.05 47.21
CA ASP A 311 20.56 -28.44 46.78
C ASP A 311 20.58 -28.96 45.33
N ARG A 312 19.58 -29.79 44.95
CA ARG A 312 19.41 -30.25 43.57
C ARG A 312 19.13 -29.10 42.60
N ASP A 313 18.30 -28.14 43.00
CA ASP A 313 17.98 -26.97 42.19
C ASP A 313 19.19 -26.02 42.04
N ARG A 314 20.03 -25.93 43.06
CA ARG A 314 21.30 -25.17 43.04
C ARG A 314 22.28 -25.78 42.06
N GLU A 315 22.50 -27.10 42.12
CA GLU A 315 23.39 -27.80 41.19
C GLU A 315 22.86 -27.80 39.74
N ARG A 316 21.53 -27.96 39.58
CA ARG A 316 20.88 -27.78 38.28
C ARG A 316 21.14 -26.40 37.70
N SER A 317 21.00 -25.35 38.52
CA SER A 317 21.25 -23.96 38.11
C SER A 317 22.72 -23.70 37.78
N ARG A 318 23.66 -24.32 38.52
CA ARG A 318 25.10 -24.24 38.26
C ARG A 318 25.45 -24.86 36.90
N TYR A 319 24.96 -26.08 36.65
CA TYR A 319 25.18 -26.77 35.38
C TYR A 319 24.60 -26.01 34.17
N ILE A 320 23.41 -25.42 34.32
CA ILE A 320 22.81 -24.59 33.26
C ILE A 320 23.66 -23.33 33.01
N LYS A 321 24.20 -22.68 34.05
CA LYS A 321 25.07 -21.51 33.89
C LYS A 321 26.39 -21.83 33.19
N GLU A 322 27.00 -22.99 33.51
CA GLU A 322 28.19 -23.50 32.83
C GLU A 322 27.92 -23.72 31.34
N GLN A 323 26.86 -24.46 31.01
CA GLN A 323 26.46 -24.69 29.62
C GLN A 323 26.14 -23.39 28.87
N GLN A 324 25.50 -22.42 29.54
CA GLN A 324 25.24 -21.11 28.93
C GLN A 324 26.51 -20.27 28.74
N ALA A 325 27.54 -20.46 29.56
CA ALA A 325 28.83 -19.81 29.38
C ALA A 325 29.59 -20.45 28.21
N GLU A 326 29.52 -21.77 28.07
CA GLU A 326 30.12 -22.53 26.97
C GLU A 326 29.40 -22.28 25.63
N SER A 327 28.07 -22.15 25.64
CA SER A 327 27.27 -21.93 24.44
C SER A 327 27.26 -20.47 23.96
N LYS A 328 27.80 -19.53 24.73
CA LYS A 328 27.94 -18.13 24.31
C LYS A 328 29.07 -18.04 23.30
N PRO A 329 28.80 -17.72 22.02
CA PRO A 329 29.87 -17.55 21.05
C PRO A 329 30.80 -16.43 21.49
N SER A 330 32.11 -16.64 21.37
CA SER A 330 33.18 -15.71 21.81
C SER A 330 33.18 -14.36 21.10
N ILE A 331 32.37 -14.20 20.04
CA ILE A 331 32.25 -12.95 19.28
C ILE A 331 30.96 -12.23 19.66
N GLY A 332 31.12 -11.05 20.25
CA GLY A 332 30.04 -10.14 20.62
C GLY A 332 29.53 -9.30 19.45
N SER A 333 29.34 -9.89 18.27
CA SER A 333 28.85 -9.14 17.10
C SER A 333 27.32 -9.15 17.03
N PHE A 334 26.74 -7.96 17.00
CA PHE A 334 25.32 -7.69 16.84
C PHE A 334 24.69 -8.31 15.57
N TRP A 335 25.50 -8.64 14.57
CA TRP A 335 25.04 -9.18 13.28
C TRP A 335 24.79 -10.68 13.26
N ILE A 336 25.04 -11.39 14.36
CA ILE A 336 24.75 -12.82 14.46
C ILE A 336 23.28 -13.00 14.86
N PRO A 337 22.42 -13.65 14.03
CA PRO A 337 20.99 -13.78 14.30
C PRO A 337 20.63 -14.51 15.60
N SER A 338 21.54 -15.29 16.18
CA SER A 338 21.34 -15.95 17.48
C SER A 338 21.63 -15.05 18.69
N LEU A 339 22.29 -13.90 18.50
CA LEU A 339 22.61 -12.91 19.54
C LEU A 339 21.73 -11.66 19.49
N THR A 340 20.88 -11.52 18.47
CA THR A 340 19.95 -10.39 18.38
C THR A 340 18.81 -10.55 19.39
N PRO A 341 18.52 -9.54 20.25
CA PRO A 341 17.50 -9.62 21.31
C PRO A 341 16.08 -9.82 20.78
N SER A 342 15.85 -9.57 19.48
CA SER A 342 14.59 -9.81 18.78
C SER A 342 14.32 -11.28 18.46
N VAL A 343 15.32 -12.16 18.52
CA VAL A 343 15.24 -13.58 18.13
C VAL A 343 15.27 -14.47 19.38
N ASN A 344 14.45 -14.15 20.38
CA ASN A 344 14.14 -15.11 21.44
C ASN A 344 13.26 -16.25 20.87
N ASN A 345 13.91 -17.23 20.25
CA ASN A 345 13.26 -18.37 19.60
C ASN A 345 12.29 -19.12 20.52
N LYS A 346 12.54 -19.12 21.84
CA LYS A 346 11.69 -19.78 22.85
C LYS A 346 10.28 -19.16 22.95
N ASP A 347 10.12 -17.87 22.68
CA ASP A 347 8.83 -17.18 22.77
C ASP A 347 8.00 -17.26 21.48
N VAL A 348 8.68 -17.38 20.33
CA VAL A 348 8.05 -17.47 19.00
C VAL A 348 7.28 -18.80 18.85
N LEU A 349 7.83 -19.89 19.38
CA LEU A 349 7.22 -21.23 19.32
C LEU A 349 5.93 -21.35 20.16
N LYS A 350 5.78 -20.57 21.23
CA LYS A 350 4.59 -20.63 22.10
C LYS A 350 3.40 -19.81 21.58
N LYS A 351 3.63 -18.86 20.67
CA LYS A 351 2.62 -17.86 20.23
C LYS A 351 2.00 -18.16 18.86
N GLN A 352 2.24 -19.34 18.29
CA GLN A 352 1.66 -19.67 16.98
C GLN A 352 0.13 -19.87 17.06
N LYS A 353 -0.57 -19.29 16.08
CA LYS A 353 -2.04 -19.24 16.02
C LYS A 353 -2.59 -20.63 15.67
N ARG A 354 -3.37 -21.23 16.59
CA ARG A 354 -3.97 -22.57 16.41
C ARG A 354 -5.25 -22.61 15.60
N VAL A 355 -5.82 -21.45 15.24
CA VAL A 355 -7.12 -21.37 14.57
C VAL A 355 -6.96 -20.55 13.30
N PRO A 356 -7.58 -20.97 12.18
CA PRO A 356 -7.59 -20.18 10.95
C PRO A 356 -8.17 -18.78 11.17
N ILE A 357 -7.53 -17.80 10.54
CA ILE A 357 -7.82 -16.37 10.64
C ILE A 357 -8.31 -15.87 9.29
N CYS A 358 -9.26 -14.93 9.30
CA CYS A 358 -9.73 -14.32 8.06
C CYS A 358 -8.59 -13.57 7.35
N PRO A 359 -8.32 -13.83 6.05
CA PRO A 359 -7.29 -13.14 5.30
C PRO A 359 -7.56 -11.64 5.13
N ALA A 360 -8.83 -11.21 5.20
CA ALA A 360 -9.23 -9.81 5.15
C ALA A 360 -9.19 -9.11 6.53
N SER A 361 -8.82 -9.83 7.61
CA SER A 361 -8.73 -9.22 8.93
C SER A 361 -7.53 -8.27 9.04
N SER A 362 -7.75 -7.09 9.60
CA SER A 362 -6.68 -6.14 9.87
C SER A 362 -5.76 -6.68 10.97
N SER A 363 -4.47 -6.35 10.92
CA SER A 363 -3.47 -6.76 11.93
C SER A 363 -3.90 -6.43 13.36
N ASP A 364 -4.59 -5.31 13.55
CA ASP A 364 -5.03 -4.83 14.87
C ASP A 364 -6.21 -5.63 15.45
N LYS A 365 -7.02 -6.29 14.60
CA LYS A 365 -8.23 -7.03 15.00
C LYS A 365 -8.39 -8.32 14.18
N PRO A 366 -7.53 -9.33 14.42
CA PRO A 366 -7.67 -10.62 13.78
C PRO A 366 -8.91 -11.34 14.30
N HIS A 367 -9.75 -11.83 13.40
CA HIS A 367 -10.89 -12.66 13.76
C HIS A 367 -10.75 -14.08 13.22
N LYS A 368 -11.28 -15.03 13.99
CA LYS A 368 -11.24 -16.46 13.64
C LYS A 368 -12.32 -16.75 12.62
N ILE A 369 -12.01 -17.62 11.66
CA ILE A 369 -12.97 -18.02 10.63
C ILE A 369 -13.03 -19.54 10.53
N SER A 370 -14.23 -20.09 10.41
CA SER A 370 -14.48 -21.51 10.23
C SER A 370 -15.56 -21.74 9.17
N LEU A 371 -15.55 -22.90 8.53
CA LEU A 371 -16.52 -23.30 7.51
C LEU A 371 -17.96 -23.16 7.99
N LYS A 372 -18.25 -23.56 9.24
CA LYS A 372 -19.59 -23.45 9.83
C LYS A 372 -20.00 -22.02 10.15
N SER A 373 -19.03 -21.11 10.27
CA SER A 373 -19.28 -19.70 10.60
C SER A 373 -19.50 -18.82 9.36
N LEU A 374 -19.24 -19.35 8.16
CA LEU A 374 -19.47 -18.65 6.91
C LEU A 374 -20.97 -18.51 6.65
N ILE A 375 -21.38 -17.31 6.27
CA ILE A 375 -22.77 -17.02 5.88
C ILE A 375 -22.84 -17.03 4.36
N SER A 376 -23.79 -17.78 3.78
CA SER A 376 -24.04 -17.74 2.35
C SER A 376 -24.76 -16.43 2.00
N VAL A 377 -24.19 -15.65 1.09
CA VAL A 377 -24.76 -14.37 0.66
C VAL A 377 -25.53 -14.58 -0.64
N LYS A 378 -26.73 -14.03 -0.72
CA LYS A 378 -27.58 -14.04 -1.92
C LYS A 378 -27.82 -12.60 -2.37
N PHE A 379 -27.19 -12.24 -3.48
CA PHE A 379 -27.41 -10.95 -4.11
C PHE A 379 -28.59 -11.03 -5.08
N THR A 380 -29.38 -9.96 -5.16
CA THR A 380 -30.37 -9.79 -6.21
C THR A 380 -29.67 -9.16 -7.40
N GLU A 381 -29.75 -9.80 -8.57
CA GLU A 381 -29.03 -9.41 -9.77
C GLU A 381 -30.00 -8.89 -10.83
N ASN A 382 -29.59 -7.83 -11.54
CA ASN A 382 -30.29 -7.35 -12.72
C ASN A 382 -29.35 -7.39 -13.93
N LYS A 383 -29.84 -7.94 -15.05
CA LYS A 383 -29.10 -8.01 -16.31
C LYS A 383 -29.40 -6.76 -17.12
N LEU A 384 -28.39 -5.96 -17.44
CA LEU A 384 -28.55 -4.91 -18.44
C LEU A 384 -28.58 -5.54 -19.85
N PRO A 385 -29.41 -5.02 -20.77
CA PRO A 385 -29.41 -5.48 -22.16
C PRO A 385 -28.09 -5.02 -22.81
N GLY A 386 -27.15 -5.94 -23.04
CA GLY A 386 -25.94 -5.71 -23.85
C GLY A 386 -24.59 -5.89 -23.15
N SER A 387 -24.52 -6.05 -21.83
CA SER A 387 -23.27 -6.36 -21.12
C SER A 387 -23.35 -7.70 -20.38
N LYS A 388 -22.23 -8.44 -20.33
CA LYS A 388 -22.12 -9.72 -19.59
C LYS A 388 -22.00 -9.53 -18.07
N GLU A 389 -21.95 -8.29 -17.58
CA GLU A 389 -21.73 -7.96 -16.17
C GLU A 389 -23.05 -7.87 -15.40
N LEU A 390 -23.15 -8.63 -14.31
CA LEU A 390 -24.33 -8.67 -13.45
C LEU A 390 -24.30 -7.48 -12.49
N LEU A 391 -25.31 -6.62 -12.54
CA LEU A 391 -25.45 -5.53 -11.57
C LEU A 391 -26.17 -6.02 -10.32
N ARG A 392 -25.48 -5.95 -9.18
CA ARG A 392 -26.06 -6.25 -7.87
C ARG A 392 -26.87 -5.08 -7.36
N ILE A 393 -28.14 -5.33 -7.08
CA ILE A 393 -29.12 -4.32 -6.67
C ILE A 393 -29.73 -4.66 -5.31
N CYS A 394 -30.20 -3.62 -4.62
CA CYS A 394 -31.01 -3.81 -3.42
C CYS A 394 -32.43 -4.27 -3.81
N PRO A 395 -33.00 -5.31 -3.18
CA PRO A 395 -34.33 -5.81 -3.51
C PRO A 395 -35.45 -4.80 -3.20
N ALA A 396 -35.28 -3.95 -2.17
CA ALA A 396 -36.30 -2.98 -1.76
C ALA A 396 -36.33 -1.73 -2.66
N CYS A 397 -35.18 -1.08 -2.89
CA CYS A 397 -35.14 0.17 -3.66
C CYS A 397 -34.69 0.01 -5.12
N LYS A 398 -34.31 -1.20 -5.56
CA LYS A 398 -33.77 -1.51 -6.90
C LYS A 398 -32.56 -0.66 -7.32
N LYS A 399 -31.92 0.06 -6.38
CA LYS A 399 -30.69 0.83 -6.62
C LYS A 399 -29.48 -0.11 -6.64
N LYS A 400 -28.49 0.20 -7.48
CA LYS A 400 -27.18 -0.48 -7.53
C LYS A 400 -26.49 -0.37 -6.17
N LEU A 401 -26.00 -1.50 -5.66
CA LEU A 401 -25.17 -1.53 -4.46
C LEU A 401 -23.75 -1.08 -4.79
N SER A 402 -23.24 -0.09 -4.06
CA SER A 402 -21.89 0.44 -4.20
C SER A 402 -21.23 0.60 -2.83
N ASN A 403 -19.91 0.84 -2.83
CA ASN A 403 -19.14 1.13 -1.60
C ASN A 403 -19.70 2.34 -0.83
N ILE A 404 -20.40 3.25 -1.53
CA ILE A 404 -21.00 4.45 -0.95
C ILE A 404 -22.33 4.14 -0.28
N SER A 405 -23.20 3.38 -0.94
CA SER A 405 -24.54 3.10 -0.40
C SER A 405 -24.47 2.30 0.90
N GLY A 406 -23.41 1.51 1.10
CA GLY A 406 -23.27 0.56 2.19
C GLY A 406 -24.34 -0.53 2.13
N ALA A 407 -23.99 -1.73 2.55
CA ALA A 407 -24.91 -2.85 2.51
C ALA A 407 -24.80 -3.71 3.75
N TYR A 408 -25.90 -4.35 4.10
CA TYR A 408 -26.01 -5.24 5.24
C TYR A 408 -26.52 -6.59 4.78
N ILE A 409 -25.98 -7.64 5.38
CA ILE A 409 -26.42 -9.01 5.22
C ILE A 409 -27.15 -9.48 6.47
N MET A 410 -28.20 -10.25 6.25
CA MET A 410 -29.02 -10.86 7.29
C MET A 410 -28.49 -12.28 7.53
N LYS A 411 -28.04 -12.62 8.75
CA LYS A 411 -27.34 -13.89 9.00
C LYS A 411 -28.23 -15.12 8.83
N SER A 412 -29.55 -14.99 9.06
CA SER A 412 -30.48 -16.12 8.98
C SER A 412 -30.77 -16.56 7.54
N CYS A 413 -30.93 -15.61 6.61
CA CYS A 413 -31.35 -15.89 5.23
C CYS A 413 -30.32 -15.53 4.15
N GLY A 414 -29.32 -14.72 4.46
CA GLY A 414 -28.24 -14.35 3.54
C GLY A 414 -28.58 -13.24 2.53
N HIS A 415 -29.77 -12.65 2.60
CA HIS A 415 -30.15 -11.55 1.70
C HIS A 415 -29.41 -10.25 2.06
N VAL A 416 -29.14 -9.44 1.02
CA VAL A 416 -28.41 -8.19 1.13
C VAL A 416 -29.31 -6.99 0.84
N ILE A 417 -29.27 -5.99 1.71
CA ILE A 417 -30.08 -4.77 1.62
C ILE A 417 -29.17 -3.55 1.86
N CYS A 418 -29.48 -2.42 1.21
CA CYS A 418 -28.73 -1.18 1.44
C CYS A 418 -29.01 -0.59 2.85
N THR A 419 -28.12 0.29 3.32
CA THR A 419 -28.25 0.99 4.60
C THR A 419 -29.63 1.62 4.81
N ILE A 420 -30.09 2.40 3.84
CA ILE A 420 -31.35 3.16 3.90
C ILE A 420 -32.57 2.22 4.07
N CYS A 421 -32.64 1.16 3.27
CA CYS A 421 -33.76 0.22 3.32
C CYS A 421 -33.70 -0.68 4.57
N LEU A 422 -32.51 -0.92 5.13
CA LEU A 422 -32.40 -1.63 6.41
C LEU A 422 -33.07 -0.81 7.53
N ASP A 423 -32.75 0.48 7.61
CA ASP A 423 -33.25 1.35 8.67
C ASP A 423 -34.77 1.54 8.56
N GLN A 424 -35.30 1.64 7.33
CA GLN A 424 -36.74 1.81 7.09
C GLN A 424 -37.58 0.53 7.27
N PHE A 425 -37.10 -0.63 6.81
CA PHE A 425 -37.95 -1.81 6.69
C PHE A 425 -37.58 -2.95 7.65
N VAL A 426 -36.34 -3.01 8.14
CA VAL A 426 -35.82 -4.20 8.84
C VAL A 426 -35.56 -3.94 10.32
N ARG A 427 -35.05 -2.76 10.69
CA ARG A 427 -34.75 -2.47 12.11
C ARG A 427 -36.00 -2.41 12.98
N GLU A 428 -37.08 -1.86 12.45
CA GLU A 428 -38.35 -1.72 13.16
C GLU A 428 -39.14 -3.04 13.18
N SER A 429 -39.12 -3.78 12.06
CA SER A 429 -39.91 -5.00 11.90
C SER A 429 -39.23 -6.26 12.44
N GLY A 430 -37.89 -6.28 12.52
CA GLY A 430 -37.11 -7.44 12.94
C GLY A 430 -37.19 -8.64 11.98
N VAL A 431 -37.70 -8.46 10.75
CA VAL A 431 -37.89 -9.51 9.74
C VAL A 431 -37.18 -9.18 8.42
N CYS A 432 -36.91 -10.22 7.63
CA CYS A 432 -36.34 -10.04 6.30
C CYS A 432 -37.36 -9.51 5.29
N TYR A 433 -37.02 -8.41 4.59
CA TYR A 433 -37.84 -7.85 3.53
C TYR A 433 -38.12 -8.83 2.36
N VAL A 434 -37.24 -9.79 2.11
CA VAL A 434 -37.34 -10.70 0.94
C VAL A 434 -38.04 -12.02 1.27
N CYS A 435 -37.83 -12.55 2.48
CA CYS A 435 -38.28 -13.90 2.85
C CYS A 435 -38.98 -13.96 4.20
N GLU A 436 -39.28 -12.80 4.80
CA GLU A 436 -40.03 -12.62 6.04
C GLU A 436 -39.47 -13.41 7.25
N SER A 437 -38.26 -13.94 7.13
CA SER A 437 -37.62 -14.73 8.17
C SER A 437 -37.25 -13.83 9.35
N SER A 438 -37.53 -14.30 10.56
CA SER A 438 -37.18 -13.60 11.80
C SER A 438 -35.67 -13.45 11.95
N LEU A 439 -35.23 -12.28 12.43
CA LEU A 439 -33.83 -11.95 12.69
C LEU A 439 -33.49 -11.92 14.18
N TYR A 440 -34.48 -12.18 15.03
CA TYR A 440 -34.29 -12.22 16.47
C TYR A 440 -33.43 -13.42 16.84
N VAL A 441 -32.49 -13.19 17.75
CA VAL A 441 -31.77 -14.27 18.40
C VAL A 441 -32.72 -14.90 19.40
N GLN A 442 -33.10 -16.16 19.18
CA GLN A 442 -33.69 -16.98 20.23
C GLN A 442 -32.60 -17.29 21.27
N ASN A 443 -32.35 -16.37 22.20
CA ASN A 443 -31.59 -16.66 23.39
C ASN A 443 -32.57 -17.16 24.45
N ASN A 444 -32.37 -18.38 24.93
CA ASN A 444 -33.14 -18.93 26.07
C ASN A 444 -32.70 -18.32 27.42
N ASP A 445 -31.80 -17.34 27.44
CA ASP A 445 -31.24 -16.76 28.65
C ASP A 445 -31.81 -15.36 28.92
N VAL A 446 -32.71 -15.33 29.89
CA VAL A 446 -33.42 -14.16 30.43
C VAL A 446 -32.45 -13.29 31.23
N ALA A 447 -31.64 -12.43 30.59
CA ALA A 447 -31.00 -11.28 31.24
C ALA A 447 -30.23 -10.39 30.24
N LYS A 448 -30.96 -9.53 29.52
CA LYS A 448 -30.59 -8.16 29.09
C LYS A 448 -31.39 -7.80 27.83
N ASN A 449 -32.34 -6.89 28.00
CA ASN A 449 -33.20 -6.36 26.96
C ASN A 449 -32.42 -5.44 26.00
N ASP A 450 -31.65 -6.04 25.11
CA ASP A 450 -31.27 -5.45 23.82
C ASP A 450 -31.40 -6.57 22.79
N SER A 451 -32.52 -6.60 22.06
CA SER A 451 -32.77 -7.58 21.00
C SER A 451 -31.76 -7.37 19.86
N LYS A 452 -30.59 -7.97 19.97
CA LYS A 452 -29.51 -7.85 18.98
C LYS A 452 -29.93 -8.54 17.69
N LEU A 453 -30.34 -7.77 16.69
CA LEU A 453 -30.68 -8.28 15.37
C LEU A 453 -29.49 -9.01 14.74
N LEU A 454 -29.75 -10.15 14.10
CA LEU A 454 -28.76 -10.95 13.38
C LEU A 454 -28.37 -10.32 12.03
N ILE A 455 -27.76 -9.14 12.06
CA ILE A 455 -27.31 -8.40 10.88
C ILE A 455 -25.80 -8.16 10.93
N VAL A 456 -25.15 -8.13 9.76
CA VAL A 456 -23.73 -7.79 9.59
C VAL A 456 -23.60 -6.75 8.50
N GLN A 457 -22.78 -5.73 8.74
CA GLN A 457 -22.41 -4.79 7.69
C GLN A 457 -21.39 -5.44 6.76
N LEU A 458 -21.62 -5.41 5.45
CA LEU A 458 -20.62 -5.85 4.48
C LEU A 458 -19.45 -4.87 4.47
N SER A 459 -18.23 -5.39 4.42
CA SER A 459 -17.04 -4.54 4.41
C SER A 459 -16.90 -3.82 3.07
N SER A 460 -16.96 -2.49 3.15
CA SER A 460 -16.74 -1.57 2.02
C SER A 460 -15.48 -0.76 2.28
N GLU A 461 -14.51 -0.86 1.40
CA GLU A 461 -13.36 0.05 1.37
C GLU A 461 -13.80 1.30 0.60
N GLY A 462 -13.82 2.45 1.28
CA GLY A 462 -14.68 3.57 0.87
C GLY A 462 -13.99 4.64 0.02
N THR A 463 -14.79 5.29 -0.85
CA THR A 463 -14.65 6.72 -1.19
C THR A 463 -16.01 7.41 -1.05
N GLY A 464 -16.22 8.07 0.07
CA GLY A 464 -17.45 8.81 0.37
C GLY A 464 -17.16 9.97 1.33
N PHE A 465 -16.28 10.88 0.91
CA PHE A 465 -16.04 12.21 1.48
C PHE A 465 -15.53 12.36 2.93
N SER A 466 -15.50 11.34 3.79
CA SER A 466 -14.59 11.23 4.95
C SER A 466 -14.66 9.81 5.55
N ALA A 467 -13.50 9.34 5.98
CA ALA A 467 -13.07 7.99 6.43
C ALA A 467 -14.12 6.88 6.65
N LYS A 468 -13.79 5.68 6.13
CA LYS A 468 -14.09 4.42 6.86
C LYS A 468 -12.89 3.54 7.20
N LYS A 469 -11.72 3.74 6.57
CA LYS A 469 -10.37 3.34 7.03
C LYS A 469 -9.35 3.94 6.04
N ASP A 470 -8.39 4.71 6.56
CA ASP A 470 -7.20 5.27 5.91
C ASP A 470 -7.11 5.21 4.37
N ALA A 471 -7.74 6.18 3.69
CA ALA A 471 -7.48 6.44 2.26
C ALA A 471 -6.09 7.06 2.00
N ILE A 472 -5.16 6.92 2.95
CA ILE A 472 -3.81 7.49 2.92
C ILE A 472 -2.84 6.32 2.97
N ALA A 473 -2.22 6.02 1.85
CA ALA A 473 -1.07 5.11 1.82
C ALA A 473 0.13 5.81 2.47
N LYS A 474 0.77 5.14 3.43
CA LYS A 474 2.01 5.61 4.07
C LYS A 474 3.13 4.65 3.71
N LYS A 475 4.13 5.14 2.98
CA LYS A 475 5.41 4.43 2.82
C LYS A 475 6.37 5.00 3.86
N VAL A 476 6.79 4.17 4.81
CA VAL A 476 7.83 4.54 5.78
C VAL A 476 9.17 4.12 5.20
N ASP A 477 10.03 5.10 4.95
CA ASP A 477 11.41 4.87 4.52
C ASP A 477 12.37 5.43 5.59
N VAL A 478 13.59 4.89 5.65
CA VAL A 478 14.59 5.34 6.62
C VAL A 478 14.98 6.77 6.26
N ALA A 479 14.78 7.70 7.19
CA ALA A 479 15.22 9.07 7.00
C ALA A 479 16.75 9.11 6.91
N PHE A 480 17.30 9.94 6.03
CA PHE A 480 18.74 10.16 5.93
C PHE A 480 19.28 10.57 7.31
N GLN A 481 20.01 9.66 7.96
CA GLN A 481 20.78 9.96 9.16
C GLN A 481 22.12 10.48 8.65
N GLY A 482 22.29 11.80 8.64
CA GLY A 482 23.60 12.39 8.37
C GLY A 482 24.58 11.90 9.43
N SER A 483 25.64 11.24 8.98
CA SER A 483 26.80 10.87 9.77
C SER A 483 27.66 12.09 10.06
#